data_AF-A0AA38ICD9-F1
#
_entry.id   AF-A0AA38ICD9-F1
#
_cell.length_a   1.000
_cell.length_b   1.000
_cell.length_c   1.000
_cell.angle_alpha   90.00
_cell.angle_beta   90.00
_cell.angle_gamma   90.00
#
_symmetry.space_group_name_H-M   'P 1'
#
loop_
_entity.id
_entity.type
_entity.pdbx_description
1 polymer ?
#
loop_
_entity_poly.entity_id
_entity_poly.type
_entity_poly.pdbx_seq_one_letter_code
_entity_poly.pdbx_strand_id
1 'polypeptide(L)'
;MPIATSASRFFTSECHPAIVTDDESSSPYILEPIGVLCFSTHPSPRMQHQRLIFLIMAVGFCSEALVILSRETYLVIKNHRYSPVCSITVRNVDSFDFEAGSGPIEKFRGAFIPARRNERHRLELNHWATKCPVTMDLHFSDGNIATFTINMKYAVDDSVKRFSCNAPFVMNHTKMGNTLIVTAEL
;
A
#
# COMPACT_ATOMS: atom_id res chain seq x y z
N MET A 1 -40.32 -12.11 58.63
CA MET A 1 -41.08 -12.43 57.40
C MET A 1 -41.23 -11.14 56.61
N PRO A 2 -40.65 -11.00 55.42
CA PRO A 2 -41.15 -10.06 54.43
C PRO A 2 -41.83 -10.83 53.27
N ILE A 3 -42.99 -10.29 52.87
CA ILE A 3 -43.77 -10.68 51.69
C ILE A 3 -43.25 -9.87 50.50
N ALA A 4 -43.13 -10.52 49.35
CA ALA A 4 -42.75 -9.93 48.07
C ALA A 4 -43.98 -9.67 47.18
N THR A 5 -43.96 -8.58 46.40
CA THR A 5 -44.72 -8.40 45.14
C THR A 5 -44.12 -7.19 44.39
N SER A 6 -43.47 -7.35 43.22
CA SER A 6 -44.02 -7.30 41.82
C SER A 6 -44.31 -5.85 41.34
N ALA A 7 -44.03 -5.32 40.14
CA ALA A 7 -43.70 -5.84 38.79
C ALA A 7 -43.10 -4.70 37.88
N SER A 8 -42.40 -5.09 36.80
CA SER A 8 -42.55 -4.69 35.36
C SER A 8 -42.81 -3.21 34.94
N ARG A 9 -42.34 -2.61 33.83
CA ARG A 9 -41.41 -2.82 32.68
C ARG A 9 -41.49 -1.51 31.81
N PHE A 10 -40.50 -1.32 30.92
CA PHE A 10 -40.50 -0.59 29.62
C PHE A 10 -40.16 0.93 29.52
N PHE A 11 -39.03 1.20 28.80
CA PHE A 11 -38.69 2.18 27.73
C PHE A 11 -39.56 3.46 27.57
N THR A 12 -39.03 4.67 27.31
CA THR A 12 -38.19 5.13 26.20
C THR A 12 -37.70 6.59 26.41
N SER A 13 -36.68 6.97 25.62
CA SER A 13 -36.53 8.25 24.90
C SER A 13 -35.83 9.45 25.57
N GLU A 14 -34.81 9.88 24.84
CA GLU A 14 -34.11 11.16 24.77
C GLU A 14 -34.82 12.38 25.37
N CYS A 15 -34.07 13.17 26.15
CA CYS A 15 -34.19 14.63 26.27
C CYS A 15 -32.89 15.19 26.89
N HIS A 16 -32.03 15.82 26.08
CA HIS A 16 -31.49 17.15 26.46
C HIS A 16 -32.62 18.16 26.17
N PRO A 17 -32.65 19.41 26.71
CA PRO A 17 -31.50 20.24 27.12
C PRO A 17 -31.74 21.10 28.40
N ALA A 18 -30.72 21.85 28.86
CA ALA A 18 -30.91 23.24 29.28
C ALA A 18 -29.57 23.99 29.42
N ILE A 19 -29.56 25.14 28.76
CA ILE A 19 -28.55 26.19 28.61
C ILE A 19 -28.35 26.96 29.92
N VAL A 20 -27.16 27.56 30.14
CA VAL A 20 -26.93 29.01 30.34
C VAL A 20 -25.41 29.24 30.42
N THR A 21 -24.94 29.98 29.42
CA THR A 21 -23.66 30.68 29.36
C THR A 21 -23.66 31.87 30.30
N ASP A 22 -22.53 32.21 30.92
CA ASP A 22 -21.99 33.56 30.90
C ASP A 22 -20.50 33.56 31.27
N ASP A 23 -19.79 34.47 30.60
CA ASP A 23 -18.36 34.76 30.60
C ASP A 23 -17.75 35.06 31.99
N GLU A 24 -16.52 34.60 32.22
CA GLU A 24 -15.37 35.50 32.41
C GLU A 24 -14.04 34.71 32.56
N SER A 25 -13.07 35.08 31.72
CA SER A 25 -11.67 35.35 32.07
C SER A 25 -10.88 34.36 32.95
N SER A 26 -9.75 33.91 32.37
CA SER A 26 -8.48 33.47 33.02
C SER A 26 -8.18 31.95 33.07
N SER A 27 -7.17 31.57 32.27
CA SER A 27 -6.36 30.34 32.34
C SER A 27 -5.86 30.06 33.78
N PRO A 28 -5.69 28.80 34.25
CA PRO A 28 -4.62 27.93 33.76
C PRO A 28 -4.97 26.43 33.60
N TYR A 29 -4.16 25.77 32.78
CA TYR A 29 -4.08 24.33 32.53
C TYR A 29 -4.33 23.45 33.76
N ILE A 30 -5.27 22.51 33.65
CA ILE A 30 -5.39 21.33 34.52
C ILE A 30 -5.43 20.08 33.62
N LEU A 31 -4.41 19.25 33.76
CA LEU A 31 -4.34 17.89 33.25
C LEU A 31 -5.36 17.03 34.00
N GLU A 32 -6.32 16.44 33.29
CA GLU A 32 -7.23 15.42 33.82
C GLU A 32 -7.30 14.17 32.90
N PRO A 33 -7.63 13.00 33.47
CA PRO A 33 -6.92 11.76 33.18
C PRO A 33 -7.60 10.84 32.15
N ILE A 34 -6.77 9.92 31.63
CA ILE A 34 -7.09 8.86 30.68
C ILE A 34 -8.26 8.00 31.20
N GLY A 35 -9.38 8.05 30.49
CA GLY A 35 -10.53 7.18 30.71
C GLY A 35 -10.19 5.73 30.36
N VAL A 36 -10.25 4.86 31.37
CA VAL A 36 -10.18 3.39 31.23
C VAL A 36 -11.51 2.91 30.64
N LEU A 37 -11.52 2.47 29.39
CA LEU A 37 -12.67 1.82 28.76
C LEU A 37 -12.74 0.35 29.18
N CYS A 38 -13.71 0.03 30.04
CA CYS A 38 -14.15 -1.34 30.30
C CYS A 38 -14.93 -1.88 29.09
N PHE A 39 -14.49 -3.00 28.51
CA PHE A 39 -15.32 -3.80 27.60
C PHE A 39 -15.60 -5.18 28.20
N SER A 40 -16.89 -5.42 28.48
CA SER A 40 -17.44 -6.71 28.88
C SER A 40 -17.52 -7.68 27.70
N THR A 41 -17.55 -8.96 28.07
CA THR A 41 -17.27 -10.19 27.34
C THR A 41 -18.26 -10.54 26.22
N HIS A 42 -17.75 -10.65 24.98
CA HIS A 42 -17.78 -11.83 24.10
C HIS A 42 -17.65 -11.44 22.62
N PRO A 43 -16.56 -11.81 21.92
CA PRO A 43 -16.53 -11.73 20.46
C PRO A 43 -16.53 -13.10 19.78
N SER A 44 -17.31 -13.19 18.70
CA SER A 44 -17.33 -14.31 17.75
C SER A 44 -15.99 -14.43 16.99
N PRO A 45 -15.61 -15.62 16.52
CA PRO A 45 -14.28 -15.90 15.96
C PRO A 45 -13.95 -15.14 14.65
N ARG A 46 -14.93 -14.52 13.99
CA ARG A 46 -14.71 -13.72 12.77
C ARG A 46 -14.24 -12.28 13.04
N MET A 47 -14.31 -11.80 14.28
CA MET A 47 -13.86 -10.45 14.67
C MET A 47 -12.48 -10.44 15.36
N GLN A 48 -11.70 -11.52 15.27
CA GLN A 48 -10.36 -11.55 15.86
C GLN A 48 -9.26 -11.05 14.90
N HIS A 49 -9.42 -11.18 13.58
CA HIS A 49 -8.38 -10.76 12.63
C HIS A 49 -8.26 -9.23 12.50
N GLN A 50 -9.39 -8.52 12.41
CA GLN A 50 -9.38 -7.05 12.30
C GLN A 50 -9.03 -6.36 13.63
N ARG A 51 -9.42 -6.95 14.77
CA ARG A 51 -9.09 -6.40 16.09
C ARG A 51 -7.65 -6.67 16.50
N LEU A 52 -7.02 -7.74 16.01
CA LEU A 52 -5.60 -8.00 16.26
C LEU A 52 -4.71 -6.93 15.59
N ILE A 53 -5.05 -6.49 14.38
CA ILE A 53 -4.35 -5.39 13.69
C ILE A 53 -4.51 -4.08 14.46
N PHE A 54 -5.72 -3.78 14.95
CA PHE A 54 -5.97 -2.59 15.75
C PHE A 54 -5.31 -2.62 17.15
N LEU A 55 -5.21 -3.80 17.76
CA LEU A 55 -4.53 -3.97 19.05
C LEU A 55 -3.01 -3.86 18.90
N ILE A 56 -2.44 -4.30 17.78
CA ILE A 56 -1.02 -4.07 17.44
C ILE A 56 -0.76 -2.56 17.26
N MET A 57 -1.71 -1.82 16.69
CA MET A 57 -1.61 -0.36 16.56
C MET A 57 -1.76 0.37 17.91
N ALA A 58 -2.51 -0.19 18.87
CA ALA A 58 -2.86 0.49 20.12
C ALA A 58 -1.93 0.16 21.32
N VAL A 59 -1.16 -0.93 21.29
CA VAL A 59 -0.35 -1.38 22.46
C VAL A 59 1.16 -1.48 22.14
N GLY A 60 1.61 -0.96 21.00
CA GLY A 60 2.97 -1.14 20.48
C GLY A 60 3.87 0.09 20.47
N PHE A 61 3.64 1.09 21.33
CA PHE A 61 4.65 2.14 21.58
C PHE A 61 5.68 1.60 22.58
N CYS A 62 6.66 0.85 22.06
CA CYS A 62 7.94 0.65 22.72
C CYS A 62 9.04 1.04 21.73
N SER A 63 9.78 2.04 22.14
CA SER A 63 10.85 2.75 21.44
C SER A 63 12.03 1.83 21.12
N GLU A 64 11.95 1.17 19.98
CA GLU A 64 13.07 0.81 19.08
C GLU A 64 12.43 0.41 17.75
N ALA A 65 12.46 1.34 16.80
CA ALA A 65 12.04 1.25 15.40
C ALA A 65 11.25 -0.02 14.98
N LEU A 66 9.94 0.11 14.77
CA LEU A 66 9.28 -0.67 13.72
C LEU A 66 9.91 -0.23 12.40
N VAL A 67 11.07 -0.78 12.08
CA VAL A 67 11.64 -0.65 10.75
C VAL A 67 10.70 -1.45 9.87
N ILE A 68 9.76 -0.74 9.25
CA ILE A 68 9.10 -1.22 8.03
C ILE A 68 10.26 -1.39 7.05
N LEU A 69 10.84 -2.59 7.00
CA LEU A 69 12.06 -2.88 6.26
C LEU A 69 11.69 -2.99 4.78
N SER A 70 11.43 -1.84 4.15
CA SER A 70 11.29 -1.75 2.70
C SER A 70 12.53 -2.37 2.04
N ARG A 71 12.31 -3.03 0.91
CA ARG A 71 13.40 -3.60 0.12
C ARG A 71 13.60 -2.75 -1.12
N GLU A 72 14.78 -2.16 -1.19
CA GLU A 72 15.20 -1.37 -2.33
C GLU A 72 15.32 -2.25 -3.58
N THR A 73 14.67 -1.83 -4.66
CA THR A 73 14.72 -2.48 -5.98
C THR A 73 14.84 -1.47 -7.10
N TYR A 74 15.23 -1.95 -8.28
CA TYR A 74 15.26 -1.13 -9.49
C TYR A 74 14.54 -1.82 -10.63
N LEU A 75 13.80 -1.03 -11.41
CA LEU A 75 13.30 -1.42 -12.72
C LEU A 75 14.00 -0.57 -13.78
N VAL A 76 14.63 -1.25 -14.74
CA VAL A 76 15.28 -0.62 -15.89
C VAL A 76 14.54 -1.07 -17.15
N ILE A 77 14.12 -0.12 -17.96
CA ILE A 77 13.60 -0.38 -19.30
C ILE A 77 14.64 0.07 -20.30
N LYS A 78 15.25 -0.87 -21.02
CA LYS A 78 16.19 -0.60 -22.11
C LYS A 78 15.46 -0.65 -23.43
N ASN A 79 15.51 0.45 -24.16
CA ASN A 79 15.00 0.52 -25.52
C ASN A 79 16.17 0.46 -26.51
N HIS A 80 16.45 -0.72 -27.08
CA HIS A 80 17.44 -0.83 -28.17
C HIS A 80 16.85 -0.54 -29.55
N ARG A 81 15.52 -0.35 -29.65
CA ARG A 81 14.85 -0.02 -30.91
C ARG A 81 15.17 1.39 -31.39
N TYR A 82 14.93 1.60 -32.69
CA TYR A 82 15.04 2.90 -33.34
C TYR A 82 13.85 3.83 -33.08
N SER A 83 12.70 3.29 -32.68
CA SER A 83 11.54 4.07 -32.25
C SER A 83 11.60 4.35 -30.75
N PRO A 84 11.45 5.60 -30.30
CA PRO A 84 11.30 5.90 -28.88
C PRO A 84 9.99 5.35 -28.30
N VAL A 85 9.98 5.13 -26.99
CA VAL A 85 8.77 4.91 -26.20
C VAL A 85 8.20 6.27 -25.83
N CYS A 86 7.02 6.60 -26.37
CA CYS A 86 6.35 7.89 -26.19
C CYS A 86 5.51 7.95 -24.92
N SER A 87 4.99 6.82 -24.47
CA SER A 87 4.24 6.73 -23.22
C SER A 87 4.30 5.32 -22.64
N ILE A 88 4.11 5.26 -21.32
CA ILE A 88 4.08 4.03 -20.56
C ILE A 88 2.81 4.01 -19.72
N THR A 89 2.03 2.95 -19.86
CA THR A 89 0.89 2.68 -18.98
C THR A 89 1.28 1.59 -17.99
N VAL A 90 1.03 1.81 -16.71
CA VAL A 90 1.34 0.85 -15.63
C VAL A 90 0.03 0.40 -14.99
N ARG A 91 -0.13 -0.92 -14.84
CA ARG A 91 -1.34 -1.54 -14.29
C ARG A 91 -1.04 -2.82 -13.52
N ASN A 92 -2.07 -3.37 -12.86
CA ASN A 92 -1.96 -4.58 -12.02
C ASN A 92 -0.97 -4.41 -10.86
N VAL A 93 -0.98 -3.23 -10.24
CA VAL A 93 -0.14 -2.87 -9.10
C VAL A 93 -1.03 -2.79 -7.86
N ASP A 94 -0.67 -3.49 -6.80
CA ASP A 94 -1.30 -3.33 -5.49
C ASP A 94 -0.53 -2.25 -4.70
N SER A 95 -1.25 -1.32 -4.08
CA SER A 95 -0.63 -0.26 -3.27
C SER A 95 0.03 -0.80 -2.00
N PHE A 96 -0.36 -2.00 -1.53
CA PHE A 96 0.30 -2.66 -0.41
C PHE A 96 1.69 -3.22 -0.77
N ASP A 97 1.95 -3.50 -2.05
CA ASP A 97 3.18 -4.14 -2.50
C ASP A 97 4.40 -3.21 -2.43
N PHE A 98 4.18 -1.90 -2.43
CA PHE A 98 5.19 -0.86 -2.51
C PHE A 98 5.05 0.13 -1.37
N GLU A 99 6.15 0.76 -0.96
CA GLU A 99 6.07 1.92 -0.06
C GLU A 99 5.37 3.09 -0.74
N ALA A 100 4.73 3.95 0.05
CA ALA A 100 3.97 5.09 -0.46
C ALA A 100 4.79 5.96 -1.43
N GLY A 101 4.29 6.14 -2.66
CA GLY A 101 4.94 6.96 -3.70
C GLY A 101 6.20 6.36 -4.32
N SER A 102 6.51 5.10 -4.01
CA SER A 102 7.67 4.38 -4.54
C SER A 102 7.30 3.37 -5.63
N GLY A 103 6.01 3.22 -5.93
CA GLY A 103 5.50 2.28 -6.91
C GLY A 103 5.82 2.67 -8.36
N PRO A 104 5.67 1.72 -9.29
CA PRO A 104 5.96 1.95 -10.71
C PRO A 104 4.99 2.93 -11.36
N ILE A 105 3.77 3.08 -10.85
CA ILE A 105 2.78 4.04 -11.38
C ILE A 105 3.30 5.46 -11.26
N GLU A 106 3.85 5.84 -10.11
CA GLU A 106 4.36 7.17 -9.85
C GLU A 106 5.68 7.41 -10.59
N LYS A 107 6.57 6.41 -10.61
CA LYS A 107 7.91 6.57 -11.20
C LYS A 107 7.90 6.67 -12.72
N PHE A 108 7.03 5.92 -13.40
CA PHE A 108 6.96 5.92 -14.87
C PHE A 108 5.87 6.85 -15.42
N ARG A 109 5.22 7.67 -14.58
CA ARG A 109 4.20 8.62 -15.03
C ARG A 109 4.81 9.63 -15.98
N GLY A 110 4.33 9.65 -17.23
CA GLY A 110 4.82 10.56 -18.26
C GLY A 110 6.26 10.26 -18.72
N ALA A 111 6.77 9.05 -18.42
CA ALA A 111 8.10 8.66 -18.84
C ALA A 111 8.19 8.57 -20.37
N PHE A 112 9.29 9.11 -20.90
CA PHE A 112 9.69 9.03 -22.30
C PHE A 112 11.04 8.32 -22.37
N ILE A 113 11.14 7.28 -23.19
CA ILE A 113 12.41 6.55 -23.35
C ILE A 113 12.90 6.72 -24.79
N PRO A 114 13.93 7.54 -25.02
CA PRO A 114 14.46 7.75 -26.37
C PRO A 114 14.91 6.43 -27.01
N ALA A 115 14.96 6.43 -28.34
CA ALA A 115 15.55 5.33 -29.10
C ALA A 115 16.99 5.08 -28.64
N ARG A 116 17.38 3.80 -28.50
CA ARG A 116 18.72 3.38 -28.06
C ARG A 116 19.15 3.92 -26.69
N ARG A 117 18.19 4.24 -25.82
CA ARG A 117 18.40 4.70 -24.44
C ARG A 117 17.69 3.79 -23.44
N ASN A 118 17.83 4.10 -22.17
CA ASN A 118 17.17 3.39 -21.09
C ASN A 118 16.66 4.36 -20.05
N GLU A 119 15.67 3.90 -19.29
CA GLU A 119 15.14 4.58 -18.12
C GLU A 119 15.28 3.66 -16.92
N ARG A 120 15.77 4.19 -15.80
CA ARG A 120 15.99 3.44 -14.55
C ARG A 120 15.30 4.15 -13.40
N HIS A 121 14.43 3.44 -12.69
CA HIS A 121 13.82 3.95 -11.48
C HIS A 121 14.06 3.05 -10.27
N ARG A 122 14.26 3.69 -9.12
CA ARG A 122 14.26 3.06 -7.80
C ARG A 122 12.82 2.89 -7.33
N LEU A 123 12.52 1.70 -6.83
CA LEU A 123 11.24 1.29 -6.27
C LEU A 123 11.48 0.67 -4.89
N GLU A 124 10.60 0.93 -3.93
CA GLU A 124 10.70 0.37 -2.58
C GLU A 124 9.58 -0.65 -2.39
N LEU A 125 9.95 -1.92 -2.29
CA LEU A 125 8.98 -2.97 -2.02
C LEU A 125 8.68 -3.02 -0.54
N ASN A 126 7.40 -3.15 -0.20
CA ASN A 126 7.01 -3.44 1.16
C ASN A 126 7.60 -4.81 1.58
N HIS A 127 8.16 -4.87 2.78
CA HIS A 127 8.73 -6.09 3.35
C HIS A 127 7.78 -7.28 3.27
N TRP A 128 6.51 -7.04 3.62
CA TRP A 128 5.47 -8.05 3.80
C TRP A 128 4.76 -8.44 2.49
N ALA A 129 5.05 -7.74 1.38
CA ALA A 129 4.51 -8.10 0.07
C ALA A 129 4.99 -9.50 -0.35
N THR A 130 4.06 -10.39 -0.72
CA THR A 130 4.38 -11.79 -1.06
C THR A 130 4.58 -12.00 -2.57
N LYS A 131 3.91 -11.17 -3.37
CA LYS A 131 4.06 -11.04 -4.82
C LYS A 131 3.90 -9.57 -5.12
N CYS A 132 4.52 -9.11 -6.20
CA CYS A 132 4.43 -7.73 -6.64
C CYS A 132 4.27 -7.71 -8.16
N PRO A 133 3.16 -8.24 -8.71
CA PRO A 133 2.96 -8.21 -10.15
C PRO A 133 2.92 -6.75 -10.62
N VAL A 134 3.49 -6.50 -11.79
CA VAL A 134 3.41 -5.21 -12.47
C VAL A 134 3.26 -5.51 -13.95
N THR A 135 2.26 -4.90 -14.58
CA THR A 135 2.07 -4.94 -16.03
C THR A 135 2.35 -3.56 -16.60
N MET A 136 3.18 -3.50 -17.64
CA MET A 136 3.49 -2.27 -18.35
C MET A 136 3.20 -2.41 -19.84
N ASP A 137 2.53 -1.40 -20.39
CA ASP A 137 2.29 -1.24 -21.81
C ASP A 137 3.18 -0.09 -22.31
N LEU A 138 4.14 -0.40 -23.19
CA LEU A 138 5.07 0.55 -23.80
C LEU A 138 4.55 0.94 -25.18
N HIS A 139 4.22 2.22 -25.37
CA HIS A 139 3.74 2.73 -26.66
C HIS A 139 4.90 3.36 -27.42
N PHE A 140 5.26 2.79 -28.57
CA PHE A 140 6.35 3.27 -29.41
C PHE A 140 5.85 4.28 -30.43
N SER A 141 6.72 5.20 -30.85
CA SER A 141 6.38 6.23 -31.85
C SER A 141 6.04 5.66 -33.24
N ASP A 142 6.43 4.41 -33.51
CA ASP A 142 6.13 3.69 -34.75
C ASP A 142 4.75 3.00 -34.74
N GLY A 143 3.96 3.21 -33.68
CA GLY A 143 2.63 2.64 -33.49
C GLY A 143 2.62 1.26 -32.84
N ASN A 144 3.78 0.63 -32.61
CA ASN A 144 3.84 -0.65 -31.93
C ASN A 144 3.59 -0.51 -30.43
N ILE A 145 2.99 -1.54 -29.83
CA ILE A 145 2.78 -1.64 -28.39
C ILE A 145 3.43 -2.93 -27.90
N ALA A 146 4.24 -2.83 -26.85
CA ALA A 146 4.76 -3.98 -26.13
C ALA A 146 4.17 -4.01 -24.72
N THR A 147 3.48 -5.09 -24.41
CA THR A 147 2.94 -5.36 -23.07
C THR A 147 3.80 -6.41 -22.41
N PHE A 148 4.29 -6.15 -21.20
CA PHE A 148 4.90 -7.18 -20.36
C PHE A 148 4.35 -7.16 -18.94
N THR A 149 4.37 -8.32 -18.30
CA THR A 149 4.08 -8.48 -16.88
C THR A 149 5.29 -9.12 -16.21
N ILE A 150 5.66 -8.63 -15.02
CA ILE A 150 6.74 -9.21 -14.22
C ILE A 150 6.38 -9.13 -12.73
N ASN A 151 6.80 -10.12 -11.95
CA ASN A 151 6.74 -10.06 -10.49
C ASN A 151 7.97 -9.32 -9.97
N MET A 152 7.82 -8.09 -9.47
CA MET A 152 8.91 -7.27 -8.94
C MET A 152 9.59 -7.90 -7.72
N LYS A 153 8.88 -8.72 -6.95
CA LYS A 153 9.45 -9.42 -5.78
C LYS A 153 10.62 -10.34 -6.18
N TYR A 154 10.61 -10.88 -7.40
CA TYR A 154 11.69 -11.70 -7.95
C TYR A 154 13.06 -11.00 -7.90
N ALA A 155 13.09 -9.67 -7.93
CA ALA A 155 14.31 -8.88 -7.79
C ALA A 155 15.04 -9.15 -6.46
N VAL A 156 14.32 -9.43 -5.36
CA VAL A 156 14.86 -9.39 -3.99
C VAL A 156 14.80 -10.70 -3.21
N ASP A 157 14.04 -11.70 -3.64
CA ASP A 157 13.86 -12.93 -2.86
C ASP A 157 13.74 -14.23 -3.67
N ASP A 158 14.15 -14.20 -4.94
CA ASP A 158 14.09 -15.35 -5.87
C ASP A 158 12.69 -15.98 -6.03
N SER A 159 11.62 -15.26 -5.63
CA SER A 159 10.25 -15.63 -5.94
C SER A 159 10.04 -15.83 -7.44
N VAL A 160 9.03 -16.62 -7.82
CA VAL A 160 8.79 -16.93 -9.24
C VAL A 160 8.64 -15.65 -10.05
N LYS A 161 9.52 -15.47 -11.04
CA LYS A 161 9.60 -14.32 -11.95
C LYS A 161 8.27 -13.89 -12.57
N ARG A 162 7.47 -14.86 -13.04
CA ARG A 162 6.21 -14.64 -13.76
C ARG A 162 6.32 -13.59 -14.88
N PHE A 163 7.35 -13.72 -15.71
CA PHE A 163 7.48 -12.85 -16.90
C PHE A 163 6.60 -13.39 -18.02
N SER A 164 5.73 -12.53 -18.54
CA SER A 164 4.99 -12.74 -19.78
C SER A 164 5.09 -11.50 -20.64
N CYS A 165 5.13 -11.68 -21.96
CA CYS A 165 5.22 -10.57 -22.89
C CYS A 165 4.34 -10.82 -24.12
N ASN A 166 3.75 -9.75 -24.63
CA ASN A 166 3.12 -9.68 -25.93
C ASN A 166 3.65 -8.44 -26.65
N ALA A 167 4.44 -8.65 -27.70
CA ALA A 167 5.04 -7.59 -28.49
C ALA A 167 5.31 -8.09 -29.92
N PRO A 168 5.31 -7.21 -30.94
CA PRO A 168 5.64 -7.59 -32.31
C PRO A 168 7.16 -7.76 -32.55
N PHE A 169 7.97 -7.68 -31.51
CA PHE A 169 9.43 -7.82 -31.52
C PHE A 169 9.91 -8.51 -30.24
N VAL A 170 11.21 -8.83 -30.20
CA VAL A 170 11.80 -9.55 -29.07
C VAL A 170 11.89 -8.65 -27.85
N MET A 171 11.34 -9.15 -26.74
CA MET A 171 11.42 -8.54 -25.43
C MET A 171 12.04 -9.54 -24.47
N ASN A 172 13.17 -9.16 -23.88
CA ASN A 172 13.89 -9.99 -22.92
C ASN A 172 13.87 -9.34 -21.54
N HIS A 173 14.18 -10.13 -20.53
CA HIS A 173 14.43 -9.62 -19.20
C HIS A 173 15.67 -10.29 -18.61
N THR A 174 16.34 -9.58 -17.71
CA THR A 174 17.43 -10.12 -16.90
C THR A 174 17.31 -9.59 -15.48
N LYS A 175 17.80 -10.38 -14.51
CA LYS A 175 17.94 -9.98 -13.11
C LYS A 175 19.43 -9.76 -12.84
N MET A 176 19.78 -8.64 -12.22
CA MET A 176 21.14 -8.33 -11.76
C MET A 176 21.07 -7.75 -10.34
N GLY A 177 21.42 -8.55 -9.34
CA GLY A 177 21.21 -8.16 -7.94
C GLY A 177 19.73 -7.87 -7.67
N ASN A 178 19.43 -6.70 -7.10
CA ASN A 178 18.08 -6.18 -6.84
C ASN A 178 17.46 -5.41 -8.03
N THR A 179 18.06 -5.54 -9.23
CA THR A 179 17.60 -4.85 -10.44
C THR A 179 16.96 -5.82 -11.42
N LEU A 180 15.76 -5.49 -11.89
CA LEU A 180 15.14 -6.12 -13.04
C LEU A 180 15.33 -5.22 -14.26
N ILE A 181 15.83 -5.81 -15.34
CA ILE A 181 16.08 -5.11 -16.60
C ILE A 181 15.18 -5.74 -17.64
N VAL A 182 14.29 -4.96 -18.27
CA VAL A 182 13.48 -5.38 -19.42
C VAL A 182 14.02 -4.68 -20.65
N THR A 183 14.30 -5.43 -21.71
CA THR A 183 14.95 -4.92 -22.93
C THR A 183 14.09 -5.17 -24.14
N ALA A 184 13.76 -4.11 -24.87
CA ALA A 184 13.19 -4.16 -26.22
C ALA A 184 14.32 -4.23 -27.24
N GLU A 185 14.47 -5.36 -27.92
CA GLU A 185 15.53 -5.58 -28.91
C GLU A 185 15.11 -5.08 -30.29
N LEU A 186 16.11 -4.97 -31.17
CA LEU A 186 15.98 -4.56 -32.57
C LEU A 186 15.11 -5.53 -33.39
#